data_AF-A0A960D0D2-F1
#
_entry.id   AF-A0A960D0D2-F1
#
_cell.length_a   1.000
_cell.length_b   1.000
_cell.length_c   1.000
_cell.angle_alpha   90.00
_cell.angle_beta   90.00
_cell.angle_gamma   90.00
#
_symmetry.space_group_name_H-M   'P 1'
#
loop_
_entity.id
_entity.type
_entity.pdbx_description
1 polymer ?
#
loop_
_entity_poly.entity_id
_entity_poly.type
_entity_poly.pdbx_seq_one_letter_code
_entity_poly.pdbx_strand_id
1 'polypeptide(L)'
;MSSANATVDLDDTEGLLDADRDGLLRASAMAGAQVRATAAAIDEGALNSVAGGQRTRTLLWVADRGGAGTAGNILAAAFGGSAGEPMVVAA
;
A
#
# COMPACT_ATOMS: atom_id res chain seq x y z
N MET A 1 14.68 16.97 7.96
CA MET A 1 15.83 16.86 8.86
C MET A 1 15.51 15.77 9.88
N SER A 2 16.11 14.59 9.76
CA SER A 2 16.05 13.59 10.83
C SER A 2 17.09 13.98 11.87
N SER A 3 16.67 14.26 13.10
CA SER A 3 17.58 14.45 14.22
C SER A 3 18.20 13.10 14.56
N ALA A 4 19.34 12.79 13.95
CA ALA A 4 20.00 11.49 14.02
C ALA A 4 20.49 11.07 15.43
N ASN A 5 20.08 11.78 16.49
CA ASN A 5 20.53 11.52 17.86
C ASN A 5 19.49 11.85 18.94
N ALA A 6 18.19 11.91 18.60
CA ALA A 6 17.17 11.89 19.63
C ALA A 6 17.08 10.45 20.16
N THR A 7 17.42 10.23 21.43
CA THR A 7 17.10 8.98 22.12
C THR A 7 15.57 8.89 22.18
N VAL A 8 14.98 8.10 21.29
CA VAL A 8 13.55 7.80 21.31
C VAL A 8 13.32 6.81 22.44
N ASP A 9 12.60 7.24 23.47
CA ASP A 9 12.07 6.33 24.47
C ASP A 9 10.88 5.58 23.86
N LEU A 10 11.04 4.29 23.61
CA LEU A 10 9.99 3.46 23.02
C LEU A 10 8.96 2.98 24.06
N ASP A 11 9.26 3.14 25.35
CA ASP A 11 8.35 2.78 26.44
C ASP A 11 7.39 3.93 26.79
N ASP A 12 7.73 5.18 26.42
CA ASP A 12 6.87 6.35 26.54
C ASP A 12 5.76 6.36 25.48
N THR A 13 4.69 5.61 25.74
CA THR A 13 3.56 5.49 24.81
C THR A 13 2.88 6.84 24.54
N GLU A 14 2.72 7.70 25.54
CA GLU A 14 2.09 9.02 25.34
C GLU A 14 2.97 9.91 24.47
N GLY A 15 4.28 9.95 24.72
CA GLY A 15 5.23 10.70 23.90
C GLY A 15 5.30 10.21 22.45
N LEU A 16 5.21 8.89 22.23
CA LEU A 16 5.13 8.32 20.87
C LEU A 16 3.85 8.71 20.14
N LEU A 17 2.70 8.71 20.82
CA LEU A 17 1.42 9.10 20.22
C LEU A 17 1.36 10.59 19.92
N ASP A 18 1.86 11.44 20.81
CA ASP A 18 1.95 12.89 20.60
C ASP A 18 2.92 13.24 19.44
N ALA A 19 3.99 12.45 19.26
CA ALA A 19 4.92 12.61 18.16
C ALA A 19 4.35 12.14 16.80
N ASP A 20 3.35 11.24 16.78
CA ASP A 20 2.76 10.66 15.57
C ASP A 20 1.75 11.59 14.87
N ARG A 21 2.19 12.82 14.55
CA ARG A 21 1.34 13.87 13.97
C ARG A 21 0.68 13.49 12.64
N ASP A 22 1.36 12.63 11.87
CA ASP A 22 0.91 12.19 10.55
C ASP A 22 0.22 10.81 10.61
N GLY A 23 0.07 10.21 11.80
CA GLY A 23 -0.55 8.90 11.99
C GLY A 23 0.26 7.73 11.40
N LEU A 24 1.55 7.92 11.13
CA LEU A 24 2.43 6.94 10.52
C LEU A 24 2.68 5.75 11.45
N LEU A 25 2.88 5.98 12.76
CA LEU A 25 3.07 4.92 13.72
C LEU A 25 1.82 4.04 13.80
N ARG A 26 0.64 4.66 13.91
CA ARG A 26 -0.63 3.93 13.88
C ARG A 26 -0.84 3.19 12.55
N ALA A 27 -0.55 3.82 11.42
CA ALA A 27 -0.68 3.20 10.11
C ALA A 27 0.25 1.97 9.97
N SER A 28 1.51 2.09 10.40
CA SER A 28 2.47 0.98 10.42
C SER A 28 2.02 -0.15 11.35
N ALA A 29 1.55 0.17 12.57
CA ALA A 29 1.04 -0.83 13.51
C ALA A 29 -0.17 -1.59 12.94
N MET A 30 -1.03 -0.92 12.17
CA MET A 30 -2.24 -1.50 11.57
C MET A 30 -2.01 -2.14 10.20
N ALA A 31 -0.82 -2.02 9.61
CA ALA A 31 -0.56 -2.48 8.24
C ALA A 31 -0.92 -3.95 8.03
N GLY A 32 -0.59 -4.83 8.98
CA GLY A 32 -0.96 -6.24 8.91
C GLY A 32 -2.47 -6.49 8.92
N ALA A 33 -3.24 -5.68 9.65
CA ALA A 33 -4.70 -5.77 9.65
C ALA A 33 -5.29 -5.32 8.30
N GLN A 34 -4.73 -4.27 7.69
CA GLN A 34 -5.14 -3.79 6.37
C GLN A 34 -4.90 -4.85 5.28
N VAL A 35 -3.77 -5.57 5.35
CA VAL A 35 -3.49 -6.69 4.44
C VAL A 35 -4.53 -7.80 4.59
N ARG A 36 -4.85 -8.21 5.82
CA ARG A 36 -5.88 -9.24 6.07
C ARG A 36 -7.26 -8.79 5.63
N ALA A 37 -7.63 -7.52 5.86
CA ALA A 37 -8.90 -6.97 5.40
C ALA A 37 -9.00 -6.99 3.87
N THR A 38 -7.91 -6.67 3.18
CA THR A 38 -7.84 -6.74 1.70
C THR A 38 -8.00 -8.17 1.20
N ALA A 39 -7.33 -9.14 1.84
CA ALA A 39 -7.49 -10.55 1.50
C ALA A 39 -8.93 -11.04 1.71
N ALA A 40 -9.54 -10.72 2.86
CA ALA A 40 -10.92 -11.06 3.15
C ALA A 40 -11.89 -10.45 2.11
N ALA A 41 -11.69 -9.18 1.72
CA ALA A 41 -12.52 -8.55 0.69
C ALA A 41 -12.40 -9.26 -0.67
N ILE A 42 -11.21 -9.74 -1.03
CA ILE A 42 -11.01 -10.53 -2.25
C ILE A 42 -11.75 -11.87 -2.15
N ASP A 43 -11.63 -12.57 -1.02
CA ASP A 43 -12.33 -13.84 -0.77
C ASP A 43 -13.86 -13.67 -0.78
N GLU A 44 -14.35 -12.52 -0.30
CA GLU A 44 -15.76 -12.11 -0.35
C GLU A 44 -16.22 -11.64 -1.74
N GLY A 45 -15.33 -11.62 -2.73
CA GLY A 45 -15.68 -11.38 -4.13
C GLY A 45 -15.63 -9.92 -4.57
N ALA A 46 -14.85 -9.06 -3.90
CA ALA A 46 -14.68 -7.66 -4.28
C ALA A 46 -14.26 -7.46 -5.76
N LEU A 47 -13.61 -8.47 -6.37
CA LEU A 47 -13.17 -8.44 -7.77
C LEU A 47 -14.12 -9.13 -8.76
N ASN A 48 -15.26 -9.68 -8.31
CA ASN A 48 -16.16 -10.44 -9.17
C ASN A 48 -16.73 -9.61 -10.33
N SER A 49 -16.94 -8.30 -10.11
CA SER A 49 -17.44 -7.38 -11.13
C SER A 49 -16.49 -7.22 -12.33
N VAL A 50 -15.18 -7.47 -12.13
CA VAL A 50 -14.15 -7.34 -13.18
C VAL A 50 -13.62 -8.69 -13.66
N ALA A 51 -13.74 -9.77 -12.86
CA ALA A 51 -13.22 -11.10 -13.20
C ALA A 51 -14.06 -11.85 -14.25
N GLY A 52 -15.39 -11.66 -14.27
CA GLY A 52 -16.31 -12.36 -15.18
C GLY A 52 -16.57 -11.67 -16.52
N GLY A 53 -15.84 -10.58 -16.80
CA GLY A 53 -16.05 -9.72 -17.96
C GLY A 53 -15.22 -10.11 -19.19
N GLN A 54 -14.97 -9.12 -20.03
CA GLN A 54 -14.06 -9.24 -21.16
C GLN A 54 -12.61 -9.44 -20.68
N ARG A 55 -11.77 -10.00 -21.55
CA ARG A 55 -10.33 -10.10 -21.28
C ARG A 55 -9.76 -8.71 -20.97
N THR A 56 -9.17 -8.55 -19.79
CA THR A 56 -8.40 -7.35 -19.40
C THR A 56 -7.36 -7.07 -20.48
N ARG A 57 -7.20 -5.82 -20.90
CA ARG A 57 -6.23 -5.44 -21.93
C ARG A 57 -5.03 -4.67 -21.38
N THR A 58 -5.19 -4.05 -20.21
CA THR A 58 -4.17 -3.23 -19.56
C THR A 58 -4.60 -3.02 -18.12
N LEU A 59 -3.64 -3.00 -17.19
CA LEU A 59 -3.81 -2.50 -15.84
C LEU A 59 -3.19 -1.10 -15.76
N LEU A 60 -4.01 -0.09 -15.43
CA LEU A 60 -3.54 1.27 -15.17
C LEU A 60 -3.57 1.54 -13.67
N TRP A 61 -2.39 1.73 -13.08
CA TRP A 61 -2.22 2.13 -11.70
C TRP A 61 -2.09 3.65 -11.63
N VAL A 62 -3.16 4.33 -11.22
CA VAL A 62 -3.18 5.80 -11.11
C VAL A 62 -2.90 6.19 -9.67
N ALA A 63 -1.75 6.83 -9.43
CA ALA A 63 -1.36 7.34 -8.13
C ALA A 63 -0.37 8.50 -8.26
N ASP A 64 -0.57 9.53 -7.43
CA ASP A 64 0.43 10.58 -7.24
C ASP A 64 1.62 10.05 -6.40
N ARG A 65 2.61 10.91 -6.16
CA ARG A 65 3.79 10.61 -5.33
C ARG A 65 3.38 10.19 -3.91
N GLY A 66 4.06 9.16 -3.39
CA GLY A 66 3.83 8.61 -2.05
C GLY A 66 3.75 7.08 -2.05
N GLY A 67 3.22 6.52 -0.97
CA GLY A 67 3.13 5.06 -0.79
C GLY A 67 2.39 4.35 -1.92
N ALA A 68 1.31 4.95 -2.45
CA ALA A 68 0.54 4.39 -3.56
C ALA A 68 1.35 4.34 -4.87
N GLY A 69 2.09 5.40 -5.22
CA GLY A 69 2.98 5.39 -6.39
C GLY A 69 4.13 4.38 -6.24
N THR A 70 4.74 4.29 -5.06
CA THR A 70 5.79 3.29 -4.78
C THR A 70 5.24 1.87 -4.89
N ALA A 71 4.05 1.60 -4.37
CA ALA A 71 3.39 0.30 -4.47
C ALA A 71 3.15 -0.09 -5.95
N GLY A 72 2.67 0.84 -6.77
CA GLY A 72 2.48 0.62 -8.21
C GLY A 72 3.79 0.28 -8.93
N ASN A 73 4.87 0.99 -8.62
CA ASN A 73 6.20 0.71 -9.17
C ASN A 73 6.72 -0.67 -8.76
N ILE A 74 6.56 -1.06 -7.49
CA ILE A 74 6.94 -2.40 -7.01
C ILE A 74 6.12 -3.48 -7.72
N LEU A 75 4.81 -3.28 -7.85
CA LEU A 75 3.93 -4.21 -8.55
C LEU A 75 4.35 -4.38 -10.02
N ALA A 76 4.58 -3.29 -10.74
CA ALA A 76 5.01 -3.32 -12.12
C ALA A 76 6.39 -3.99 -12.28
N ALA A 77 7.34 -3.72 -11.37
CA ALA A 77 8.65 -4.34 -11.38
C ALA A 77 8.59 -5.86 -11.08
N ALA A 78 7.75 -6.27 -10.13
CA ALA A 78 7.64 -7.67 -9.71
C ALA A 78 6.86 -8.54 -10.71
N PHE A 79 5.82 -8.00 -11.34
CA PHE A 79 4.88 -8.77 -12.15
C PHE A 79 4.83 -8.38 -13.63
N GLY A 80 5.45 -7.26 -14.04
CA GLY A 80 5.38 -6.78 -15.41
C GLY A 80 5.93 -7.75 -16.46
N GLY A 81 6.90 -8.60 -16.09
CA GLY A 81 7.46 -9.63 -16.98
C GLY A 81 6.64 -10.93 -17.06
N SER A 82 5.69 -11.14 -16.16
CA SER A 82 4.88 -12.37 -16.08
C SER A 82 3.38 -12.13 -16.27
N ALA A 83 2.92 -10.89 -16.17
CA ALA A 83 1.55 -10.50 -16.45
C ALA A 83 1.24 -10.66 -17.95
N GLY A 84 0.07 -11.23 -18.26
CA GLY A 84 -0.38 -11.44 -19.65
C GLY A 84 -0.81 -10.15 -20.38
N GLU A 85 -0.92 -9.04 -19.66
CA GLU A 85 -1.40 -7.76 -20.16
C GLU A 85 -0.48 -6.63 -19.63
N PRO A 86 -0.28 -5.53 -20.38
CA PRO A 86 0.54 -4.41 -19.96
C PRO A 86 0.11 -3.82 -18.62
N MET A 87 1.10 -3.43 -17.80
CA MET A 87 0.90 -2.72 -16.54
C MET A 87 1.53 -1.33 -16.66
N VAL A 88 0.73 -0.28 -16.46
CA VAL A 88 1.17 1.12 -16.60
C VAL A 88 0.95 1.83 -15.27
N VAL A 89 2.00 2.46 -14.75
CA VAL A 89 1.91 3.36 -13.58
C VAL A 89 1.82 4.80 -14.11
N ALA A 90 0.80 5.54 -13.69
CA ALA A 90 0.53 6.91 -14.12
C ALA A 90 0.22 7.81 -12.90
N ALA A 91 0.49 9.10 -13.06
CA ALA A 91 0.19 10.15 -12.09
C ALA A 91 -0.86 11.11 -12.68
#